data_AF-A0A846BTA5-F1
#
_entry.id   AF-A0A846BTA5-F1
#
_cell.length_a   1.000
_cell.length_b   1.000
_cell.length_c   1.000
_cell.angle_alpha   90.00
_cell.angle_beta   90.00
_cell.angle_gamma   90.00
#
_symmetry.space_group_name_H-M   'P 1'
#
loop_
_entity.id
_entity.type
_entity.pdbx_description
1 polymer ?
#
loop_
_entity_poly.entity_id
_entity_poly.type
_entity_poly.pdbx_seq_one_letter_code
_entity_poly.pdbx_strand_id
1 'polypeptide(L)'
;HKELEDIHFKLIAGMVGSRACLAFRQSLASQRGLSPEQLLLQFAKHRSKLKKLEMQDFASLNEQVLLWLNVGHCPEKRADSARKNLLNYLQYLRKAKQQEAIAHFSSLVQSPKFSDAMGFVAESMDLIDFLSEYLEAIKV
;
A
#
# COMPACT_ATOMS: atom_id res chain seq x y z
N HIS A 1 -15.71 -17.46 -1.40
CA HIS A 1 -16.64 -16.37 -1.75
C HIS A 1 -16.75 -16.31 -3.28
N LYS A 2 -17.96 -16.18 -3.84
CA LYS A 2 -18.16 -16.02 -5.29
C LYS A 2 -17.71 -14.61 -5.69
N GLU A 3 -16.95 -14.53 -6.77
CA GLU A 3 -16.51 -13.24 -7.30
C GLU A 3 -17.64 -12.53 -8.06
N LEU A 4 -17.68 -11.20 -7.98
CA LEU A 4 -18.58 -10.39 -8.79
C LEU A 4 -18.02 -10.30 -10.22
N GLU A 5 -18.73 -10.93 -11.16
CA GLU A 5 -18.47 -10.84 -12.60
C GLU A 5 -19.01 -9.54 -13.23
N ASP A 6 -18.57 -9.21 -14.44
CA ASP A 6 -18.93 -7.98 -15.15
C ASP A 6 -20.45 -7.80 -15.32
N ILE A 7 -21.23 -8.88 -15.38
CA ILE A 7 -22.69 -8.80 -15.43
C ILE A 7 -23.29 -8.14 -14.18
N HIS A 8 -22.70 -8.36 -13.00
CA HIS A 8 -23.14 -7.73 -11.76
C HIS A 8 -22.83 -6.23 -11.76
N PHE A 9 -21.68 -5.82 -12.31
CA PHE A 9 -21.33 -4.41 -12.42
C PHE A 9 -22.21 -3.67 -13.44
N LYS A 10 -22.63 -4.33 -14.52
CA LYS A 10 -23.62 -3.78 -15.46
C LYS A 10 -24.98 -3.56 -14.79
N LEU A 11 -25.44 -4.52 -14.00
CA LEU A 11 -26.67 -4.39 -13.20
C LEU A 11 -26.59 -3.24 -12.19
N ILE A 12 -25.49 -3.16 -11.43
CA ILE A 12 -25.28 -2.09 -10.44
C ILE A 12 -25.19 -0.73 -11.13
N ALA A 13 -24.47 -0.62 -12.25
CA ALA A 13 -24.39 0.62 -13.03
C ALA A 13 -25.77 1.11 -13.52
N GLY A 14 -26.68 0.19 -13.84
CA GLY A 14 -28.06 0.55 -14.17
C GLY A 14 -28.86 1.13 -13.00
N MET A 15 -28.53 0.77 -11.75
CA MET A 15 -29.21 1.26 -10.55
C MET A 15 -28.61 2.55 -9.99
N VAL A 16 -27.27 2.64 -9.92
CA VAL A 16 -26.57 3.77 -9.25
C VAL A 16 -25.86 4.72 -10.22
N GLY A 17 -25.85 4.38 -11.51
CA GLY A 17 -25.10 5.10 -12.54
C GLY A 17 -23.64 4.63 -12.66
N SER A 18 -23.09 4.77 -13.88
CA SER A 18 -21.76 4.25 -14.25
C SER A 18 -20.63 4.82 -13.40
N ARG A 19 -20.70 6.11 -13.01
CA ARG A 19 -19.69 6.76 -12.16
C ARG A 19 -19.63 6.15 -10.75
N ALA A 20 -20.78 5.96 -10.12
CA ALA A 20 -20.85 5.38 -8.78
C ALA A 20 -20.48 3.88 -8.80
N CYS A 21 -20.91 3.14 -9.83
CA CYS A 21 -20.51 1.75 -10.02
C CYS A 21 -19.00 1.58 -10.22
N LEU A 22 -18.36 2.49 -10.96
CA LEU A 22 -16.91 2.47 -11.13
C LEU A 22 -16.18 2.72 -9.80
N ALA A 23 -16.61 3.71 -9.02
CA ALA A 23 -16.07 3.97 -7.68
C ALA A 23 -16.28 2.77 -6.74
N PHE A 24 -17.43 2.10 -6.81
CA PHE A 24 -17.71 0.89 -6.06
C PHE A 24 -16.83 -0.29 -6.48
N ARG A 25 -16.63 -0.50 -7.78
CA ARG A 25 -15.71 -1.53 -8.31
C ARG A 25 -14.29 -1.30 -7.82
N GLN A 26 -13.83 -0.05 -7.81
CA GLN A 26 -12.54 0.34 -7.24
C GLN A 26 -12.49 0.08 -5.73
N SER A 27 -13.55 0.39 -4.99
CA SER A 27 -13.66 0.08 -3.56
C SER A 27 -13.68 -1.41 -3.25
N LEU A 28 -14.26 -2.24 -4.12
CA LEU A 28 -14.26 -3.70 -3.97
C LEU A 28 -12.90 -4.30 -4.31
N ALA A 29 -12.22 -3.76 -5.33
CA ALA A 29 -10.87 -4.15 -5.67
C ALA A 29 -9.90 -3.85 -4.50
N SER A 30 -10.04 -2.70 -3.85
CA SER A 30 -9.27 -2.37 -2.64
C SER A 30 -9.66 -3.23 -1.42
N GLN A 31 -10.87 -3.82 -1.38
CA GLN A 31 -11.29 -4.77 -0.34
C GLN A 31 -10.77 -6.21 -0.51
N ARG A 32 -10.31 -6.62 -1.70
CA ARG A 32 -9.73 -7.96 -1.90
C ARG A 32 -8.28 -8.08 -1.43
N GLY A 33 -7.64 -6.95 -1.12
CA GLY A 33 -6.24 -6.86 -0.73
C GLY A 33 -5.98 -6.95 0.77
N LEU A 34 -4.71 -6.72 1.10
CA LEU A 34 -4.26 -6.43 2.45
C LEU A 34 -4.57 -4.95 2.75
N SER A 35 -5.24 -4.63 3.87
CA SER A 35 -5.48 -3.22 4.20
C SER A 35 -4.23 -2.56 4.82
N PRO A 36 -4.09 -1.21 4.78
CA PRO A 36 -3.01 -0.50 5.46
C PRO A 36 -2.88 -0.85 6.94
N GLU A 37 -4.00 -0.92 7.67
CA GLU A 37 -3.99 -1.31 9.07
C GLU A 37 -3.50 -2.75 9.28
N GLN A 38 -3.92 -3.68 8.41
CA GLN A 38 -3.45 -5.07 8.47
C GLN A 38 -1.95 -5.18 8.16
N LEU A 39 -1.46 -4.38 7.22
CA LEU A 39 -0.05 -4.32 6.87
C LEU A 39 0.78 -3.72 8.02
N LEU A 40 0.42 -2.53 8.50
CA LEU A 40 1.22 -1.74 9.43
C LEU A 40 1.07 -2.22 10.88
N LEU A 41 -0.11 -2.67 11.31
CA LEU A 41 -0.35 -3.03 12.70
C LEU A 41 -0.40 -4.54 12.94
N GLN A 42 -0.57 -5.35 11.89
CA GLN A 42 -0.80 -6.80 12.00
C GLN A 42 0.03 -7.62 10.98
N PHE A 43 1.19 -7.10 10.56
CA PHE A 43 2.00 -7.68 9.47
C PHE A 43 2.19 -9.20 9.56
N ALA A 44 2.65 -9.69 10.71
CA ALA A 44 2.94 -11.11 10.91
C ALA A 44 1.74 -12.03 10.63
N LYS A 45 0.52 -11.58 10.96
CA LYS A 45 -0.72 -12.33 10.79
C LYS A 45 -1.16 -12.39 9.32
N HIS A 46 -0.87 -11.35 8.54
CA HIS A 46 -1.42 -11.20 7.18
C HIS A 46 -0.39 -11.21 6.06
N ARG A 47 0.92 -11.29 6.35
CA ARG A 47 2.00 -11.31 5.34
C ARG A 47 1.86 -12.40 4.28
N SER A 48 1.18 -13.50 4.60
CA SER A 48 0.92 -14.59 3.64
C SER A 48 0.05 -14.14 2.46
N LYS A 49 -0.78 -13.10 2.65
CA LYS A 49 -1.61 -12.51 1.58
C LYS A 49 -0.76 -11.83 0.51
N LEU A 50 0.42 -11.30 0.87
CA LEU A 50 1.34 -10.64 -0.06
C LEU A 50 1.84 -11.58 -1.17
N LYS A 51 1.79 -12.90 -0.98
CA LYS A 51 2.22 -13.88 -1.99
C LYS A 51 1.27 -13.98 -3.18
N LYS A 52 0.03 -13.51 -3.02
CA LYS A 52 -1.03 -13.60 -4.03
C LYS A 52 -1.23 -12.29 -4.79
N LEU A 53 -0.48 -11.25 -4.42
CA LEU A 53 -0.62 -9.92 -5.01
C LEU A 53 0.20 -9.83 -6.29
N GLU A 54 -0.40 -9.22 -7.29
CA GLU A 54 0.29 -8.82 -8.52
C GLU A 54 0.81 -7.38 -8.40
N MET A 55 1.58 -6.93 -9.39
CA MET A 55 2.20 -5.60 -9.35
C MET A 55 1.16 -4.47 -9.19
N GLN A 56 0.01 -4.57 -9.86
CA GLN A 56 -1.07 -3.58 -9.71
C GLN A 56 -1.61 -3.52 -8.28
N ASP A 57 -1.69 -4.67 -7.60
CA ASP A 57 -2.13 -4.72 -6.20
C ASP A 57 -1.11 -4.07 -5.26
N PHE A 58 0.19 -4.29 -5.50
CA PHE A 58 1.25 -3.62 -4.73
C PHE A 58 1.25 -2.11 -4.94
N ALA A 59 1.04 -1.65 -6.17
CA ALA A 59 0.91 -0.22 -6.46
C ALA A 59 -0.26 0.39 -5.69
N SER A 60 -1.43 -0.25 -5.73
CA SER A 60 -2.60 0.18 -4.97
C SER A 60 -2.35 0.14 -3.46
N LEU A 61 -1.69 -0.90 -2.94
CA LEU A 61 -1.38 -1.02 -1.52
C LEU A 61 -0.45 0.09 -1.04
N ASN A 62 0.58 0.43 -1.82
CA ASN A 62 1.51 1.52 -1.50
C ASN A 62 0.78 2.86 -1.37
N GLU A 63 -0.09 3.19 -2.33
CA GLU A 63 -0.89 4.42 -2.28
C GLU A 63 -1.81 4.44 -1.05
N GLN A 64 -2.51 3.34 -0.79
CA GLN A 64 -3.41 3.23 0.36
C GLN A 64 -2.67 3.37 1.68
N VAL A 65 -1.47 2.79 1.80
CA VAL A 65 -0.62 2.88 3.00
C VAL A 65 -0.16 4.31 3.24
N LEU A 66 0.36 4.98 2.21
CA LEU A 66 0.81 6.36 2.34
C LEU A 66 -0.36 7.31 2.61
N LEU A 67 -1.51 7.11 1.97
CA LEU A 67 -2.72 7.89 2.28
C LEU A 67 -3.17 7.69 3.73
N TRP A 68 -3.18 6.44 4.21
CA TRP A 68 -3.61 6.13 5.57
C TRP A 68 -2.68 6.78 6.62
N LEU A 69 -1.37 6.74 6.38
CA LEU A 69 -0.37 7.44 7.20
C LEU A 69 -0.54 8.96 7.13
N ASN A 70 -0.75 9.50 5.93
CA ASN A 70 -0.84 10.95 5.71
C ASN A 70 -2.08 11.58 6.35
N VAL A 71 -3.16 10.83 6.55
CA VAL A 71 -4.36 11.32 7.25
C VAL A 71 -4.27 11.07 8.76
N GLY A 72 -3.11 10.63 9.27
CA GLY A 72 -2.88 10.49 10.71
C GLY A 72 -3.62 9.33 11.39
N HIS A 73 -3.99 8.29 10.65
CA HIS A 73 -4.73 7.16 11.22
C HIS A 73 -3.86 6.22 12.08
N CYS A 74 -2.53 6.41 12.10
CA CYS A 74 -1.63 5.60 12.93
C CYS A 74 -1.64 6.09 14.38
N PRO A 75 -2.04 5.26 15.37
CA PRO A 75 -1.94 5.65 16.76
C PRO A 75 -0.48 5.81 17.18
N GLU A 76 -0.14 6.91 17.86
CA GLU A 76 1.23 7.23 18.29
C GLU A 76 1.91 6.09 19.06
N LYS A 77 1.18 5.43 19.98
CA LYS A 77 1.66 4.26 20.74
C LYS A 77 2.05 3.05 19.89
N ARG A 78 1.66 3.04 18.61
CA ARG A 78 1.95 1.97 17.64
C ARG A 78 2.85 2.45 16.50
N ALA A 79 3.30 3.71 16.50
CA ALA A 79 4.09 4.30 15.43
C ALA A 79 5.35 3.47 15.13
N ASP A 80 6.16 3.15 16.15
CA ASP A 80 7.39 2.36 15.96
C ASP A 80 7.12 0.96 15.42
N SER A 81 6.05 0.31 15.90
CA SER A 81 5.64 -0.99 15.38
C SER A 81 5.17 -0.90 13.93
N ALA A 82 4.48 0.18 13.56
CA ALA A 82 4.05 0.45 12.21
C ALA A 82 5.23 0.72 11.27
N ARG A 83 6.24 1.51 11.68
CA ARG A 83 7.48 1.72 10.92
C ARG A 83 8.24 0.42 10.70
N LYS A 84 8.40 -0.38 11.76
CA LYS A 84 9.04 -1.71 11.66
C LYS A 84 8.30 -2.63 10.69
N ASN A 85 6.97 -2.61 10.69
CA ASN A 85 6.17 -3.42 9.78
C ASN A 85 6.17 -2.88 8.34
N LEU A 86 6.25 -1.57 8.15
CA LEU A 86 6.49 -0.95 6.85
C LEU A 86 7.85 -1.37 6.29
N LEU A 87 8.90 -1.38 7.12
CA LEU A 87 10.21 -1.89 6.72
C LEU A 87 10.16 -3.37 6.35
N ASN A 88 9.49 -4.20 7.16
CA ASN A 88 9.30 -5.62 6.85
C ASN A 88 8.58 -5.83 5.50
N TYR A 89 7.63 -4.96 5.16
CA TYR A 89 6.95 -4.96 3.88
C TYR A 89 7.90 -4.61 2.72
N LEU A 90 8.66 -3.52 2.83
CA LEU A 90 9.62 -3.12 1.79
C LEU A 90 10.71 -4.18 1.59
N GLN A 91 11.20 -4.79 2.69
CA GLN A 91 12.12 -5.92 2.63
C GLN A 91 11.49 -7.16 1.99
N TYR A 92 10.19 -7.40 2.21
CA TYR A 92 9.46 -8.46 1.51
C TYR A 92 9.44 -8.20 0.00
N LEU A 93 9.10 -6.99 -0.44
CA LEU A 93 9.11 -6.63 -1.86
C LEU A 93 10.49 -6.86 -2.48
N ARG A 94 11.56 -6.46 -1.77
CA ARG A 94 12.95 -6.66 -2.20
C ARG A 94 13.27 -8.14 -2.38
N LYS A 95 12.93 -8.99 -1.40
CA LYS A 95 13.12 -10.44 -1.46
C LYS A 95 12.28 -11.10 -2.56
N ALA A 96 11.07 -10.60 -2.80
CA ALA A 96 10.16 -11.07 -3.84
C ALA A 96 10.50 -10.51 -5.24
N LYS A 97 11.60 -9.75 -5.38
CA LYS A 97 12.05 -9.09 -6.62
C LYS A 97 11.00 -8.15 -7.24
N GLN A 98 10.12 -7.58 -6.42
CA GLN A 98 9.11 -6.61 -6.83
C GLN A 98 9.72 -5.20 -6.87
N GLN A 99 10.71 -5.00 -7.73
CA GLN A 99 11.47 -3.73 -7.80
C GLN A 99 10.56 -2.56 -8.20
N GLU A 100 9.65 -2.77 -9.13
CA GLU A 100 8.69 -1.75 -9.56
C GLU A 100 7.80 -1.26 -8.41
N ALA A 101 7.40 -2.16 -7.49
CA ALA A 101 6.62 -1.79 -6.32
C ALA A 101 7.42 -0.91 -5.36
N ILE A 102 8.73 -1.16 -5.21
CA ILE A 102 9.61 -0.32 -4.38
C ILE A 102 9.83 1.04 -5.07
N ALA A 103 10.08 1.05 -6.37
CA ALA A 103 10.19 2.30 -7.15
C ALA A 103 8.93 3.16 -7.02
N HIS A 104 7.76 2.54 -7.13
CA HIS A 104 6.47 3.21 -6.97
C HIS A 104 6.30 3.77 -5.54
N PHE A 105 6.66 2.99 -4.52
CA PHE A 105 6.62 3.49 -3.13
C PHE A 105 7.55 4.71 -2.95
N SER A 106 8.78 4.60 -3.44
CA SER A 106 9.79 5.67 -3.33
C SER A 106 9.39 6.93 -4.06
N SER A 107 8.70 6.84 -5.21
CA SER A 107 8.19 8.02 -5.91
C SER A 107 7.03 8.68 -5.16
N LEU A 108 6.13 7.88 -4.58
CA LEU A 108 5.00 8.39 -3.81
C LEU A 108 5.46 9.08 -2.53
N VAL A 109 6.39 8.50 -1.77
CA VAL A 109 6.84 9.08 -0.48
C VAL A 109 7.55 10.42 -0.67
N GLN A 110 8.18 10.64 -1.83
CA GLN A 110 8.81 11.92 -2.20
C GLN A 110 7.80 12.96 -2.72
N SER A 111 6.56 12.55 -3.00
CA SER A 111 5.54 13.47 -3.49
C SER A 111 5.08 14.42 -2.38
N PRO A 112 4.98 15.74 -2.64
CA PRO A 112 4.46 16.71 -1.66
C PRO A 112 3.06 16.37 -1.14
N LYS A 113 2.27 15.59 -1.91
CA LYS A 113 0.95 15.10 -1.50
C LYS A 113 0.99 14.24 -0.24
N PHE A 114 2.13 13.59 0.03
CA PHE A 114 2.31 12.63 1.12
C PHE A 114 3.31 13.13 2.18
N SER A 115 3.35 14.45 2.42
CA SER A 115 4.31 15.09 3.34
C SER A 115 4.29 14.50 4.75
N ASP A 116 3.11 14.19 5.29
CA ASP A 116 2.98 13.70 6.66
C ASP A 116 3.40 12.22 6.73
N ALA A 117 3.10 11.45 5.68
CA ALA A 117 3.61 10.09 5.56
C ALA A 117 5.14 10.07 5.39
N MET A 118 5.72 11.03 4.66
CA MET A 118 7.18 11.19 4.58
C MET A 118 7.78 11.54 5.95
N GLY A 119 7.16 12.45 6.71
CA GLY A 119 7.57 12.74 8.09
C GLY A 119 7.57 11.48 8.95
N PHE A 120 6.49 10.69 8.88
CA PHE A 120 6.39 9.42 9.58
C PHE A 120 7.50 8.43 9.20
N VAL A 121 7.87 8.35 7.92
CA VAL A 121 8.96 7.50 7.42
C VAL A 121 10.33 8.01 7.88
N ALA A 122 10.53 9.33 7.86
CA ALA A 122 11.79 9.99 8.21
C ALA A 122 12.19 9.84 9.68
N GLU A 123 11.21 9.62 10.57
CA GLU A 123 11.45 9.31 11.98
C GLU A 123 12.03 7.89 12.23
N SER A 124 12.25 7.08 11.19
CA SER A 124 12.92 5.78 11.29
C SER A 124 14.16 5.71 10.41
N MET A 125 15.34 5.68 11.04
CA MET A 125 16.62 5.52 10.36
C MET A 125 16.63 4.30 9.43
N ASP A 126 16.16 3.14 9.90
CA ASP A 126 16.14 1.91 9.08
C ASP A 126 15.34 2.06 7.76
N LEU A 127 14.29 2.89 7.76
CA LEU A 127 13.48 3.14 6.55
C LEU A 127 14.20 4.11 5.62
N ILE A 128 14.81 5.15 6.17
CA ILE A 128 15.63 6.09 5.40
C ILE A 128 16.81 5.38 4.76
N ASP A 129 17.52 4.54 5.51
CA ASP A 129 18.65 3.75 5.01
C ASP A 129 18.19 2.82 3.89
N PHE A 130 17.09 2.08 4.09
CA PHE A 130 16.53 1.22 3.05
C PHE A 130 16.21 1.98 1.75
N LEU A 131 15.56 3.14 1.85
CA LEU A 131 15.18 3.94 0.69
C LEU A 131 16.41 4.56 0.01
N SER A 132 17.39 4.98 0.79
CA SER A 132 18.64 5.57 0.28
C SER A 132 19.46 4.52 -0.46
N GLU A 133 19.67 3.34 0.14
CA GLU A 133 20.32 2.19 -0.51
C GLU A 133 19.65 1.84 -1.84
N TYR A 134 18.32 1.82 -1.85
CA TYR A 134 17.56 1.51 -3.05
C TYR A 134 17.74 2.55 -4.16
N LEU A 135 17.68 3.84 -3.82
CA LEU A 135 17.84 4.93 -4.78
C LEU A 135 19.27 5.02 -5.33
N GLU A 136 20.28 4.71 -4.53
CA GLU A 136 21.67 4.61 -4.97
C GLU A 136 21.87 3.44 -5.95
N ALA A 137 21.27 2.28 -5.67
CA ALA A 137 21.38 1.10 -6.51
C ALA A 137 20.77 1.26 -7.92
N ILE A 138 19.81 2.17 -8.11
CA ILE A 138 19.18 2.45 -9.42
C ILE A 138 20.01 3.44 -10.26
N LYS A 139 20.83 4.28 -9.63
CA LYS A 139 21.65 5.28 -10.33
C LYS A 139 22.90 4.68 -11.00
N VAL A 140 23.16 3.40 -10.81
CA VAL A 140 24.25 2.61 -11.41
C VAL A 140 23.71 1.80 -12.59
#